data_AF-A0A526YEA1-F1
#
_entry.id   AF-A0A526YEA1-F1
#
_cell.length_a   1.000
_cell.length_b   1.000
_cell.length_c   1.000
_cell.angle_alpha   90.00
_cell.angle_beta   90.00
_cell.angle_gamma   90.00
#
_symmetry.space_group_name_H-M   'P 1'
#
loop_
_entity.id
_entity.type
_entity.pdbx_description
1 polymer ?
#
loop_
_entity_poly.entity_id
_entity_poly.type
_entity_poly.pdbx_seq_one_letter_code
_entity_poly.pdbx_strand_id
1 'polypeptide(L)' 'GMPGRRARELCPGLIFLGGHFKDYQRLGDAAIQVLGDFTPVVERISIDEAFADVAGCTHLFGPPAEIATTIRRRVRAEQV' A
#
# COMPACT_ATOMS: atom_id res chain seq x y z
N GLY A 1 -18.87 6.28 -5.06
CA GLY A 1 -19.15 5.12 -4.18
C GLY A 1 -20.64 5.03 -3.87
N MET A 2 -21.07 3.93 -3.23
CA MET A 2 -22.46 3.70 -2.80
C MET A 2 -22.86 4.62 -1.62
N PRO A 3 -24.08 5.17 -1.56
CA PRO A 3 -24.55 5.91 -0.40
C PRO A 3 -24.54 5.07 0.88
N GLY A 4 -24.09 5.65 2.01
CA GLY A 4 -24.00 4.93 3.28
C GLY A 4 -25.32 4.32 3.76
N ARG A 5 -26.45 5.00 3.50
CA ARG A 5 -27.79 4.44 3.76
C ARG A 5 -28.00 3.11 3.03
N ARG A 6 -27.68 3.08 1.73
CA ARG A 6 -27.85 1.88 0.90
C ARG A 6 -26.93 0.75 1.37
N ALA A 7 -25.70 1.09 1.80
CA ALA A 7 -24.79 0.10 2.37
C ALA A 7 -25.35 -0.55 3.65
N ARG A 8 -26.01 0.22 4.53
CA ARG A 8 -26.66 -0.31 5.73
C ARG A 8 -27.90 -1.15 5.44
N GLU A 9 -28.67 -0.80 4.41
CA GLU A 9 -29.80 -1.63 3.96
C GLU A 9 -29.33 -3.01 3.46
N LEU A 10 -28.20 -3.05 2.74
CA LEU A 10 -27.59 -4.31 2.26
C LEU A 10 -26.89 -5.09 3.38
N CYS A 11 -26.37 -4.39 4.38
CA CYS A 11 -25.67 -4.99 5.52
C CYS A 11 -26.12 -4.30 6.83
N PRO A 12 -27.19 -4.81 7.49
CA PRO A 12 -27.72 -4.20 8.71
C PRO A 12 -26.73 -4.13 9.87
N GLY A 13 -25.74 -5.04 9.90
CA GLY A 13 -24.66 -5.06 10.88
C GLY A 13 -23.45 -4.17 10.53
N LEU A 14 -23.53 -3.35 9.49
CA LEU A 14 -22.42 -2.50 9.05
C LEU A 14 -22.02 -1.48 10.12
N ILE A 15 -20.76 -1.55 10.55
CA ILE A 15 -20.15 -0.60 11.49
C ILE A 15 -19.57 0.58 10.69
N PHE A 16 -19.99 1.80 11.04
CA PHE A 16 -19.45 3.02 10.43
C PHE A 16 -18.35 3.59 11.33
N LEU A 17 -17.17 3.79 10.76
CA LEU A 17 -16.03 4.38 11.44
C LEU A 17 -15.74 5.78 10.89
N GLY A 18 -15.22 6.66 11.74
CA GLY A 18 -14.66 7.94 11.32
C GLY A 18 -13.32 7.75 10.61
N GLY A 19 -12.98 8.69 9.74
CA GLY A 19 -11.69 8.68 9.04
C GLY A 19 -10.56 9.27 9.91
N HIS A 20 -9.42 8.57 9.97
CA HIS A 20 -8.19 9.01 10.63
C HIS A 20 -7.11 9.37 9.59
N PHE A 21 -7.34 10.42 8.80
CA PHE A 21 -6.50 10.75 7.63
C PHE A 21 -5.01 10.92 7.93
N LYS A 22 -4.64 11.47 9.10
CA LYS A 22 -3.23 11.61 9.50
C LYS A 22 -2.54 10.26 9.66
N ASP A 23 -3.23 9.30 10.26
CA ASP A 23 -2.70 7.94 10.43
C ASP A 23 -2.64 7.21 9.10
N TYR A 24 -3.67 7.36 8.26
CA TYR A 24 -3.68 6.77 6.93
C TYR A 24 -2.49 7.28 6.10
N GLN A 25 -2.26 8.60 6.09
CA GLN A 25 -1.13 9.17 5.38
C GLN A 25 0.20 8.66 5.94
N ARG A 26 0.41 8.71 7.26
CA ARG A 26 1.63 8.22 7.91
C ARG A 26 1.91 6.74 7.57
N LEU A 27 0.89 5.89 7.61
CA LEU A 27 1.03 4.46 7.30
C LEU A 27 1.27 4.23 5.81
N GLY A 28 0.59 4.97 4.93
CA GLY A 28 0.82 4.92 3.49
C GLY A 28 2.23 5.38 3.11
N ASP A 29 2.73 6.45 3.74
CA ASP A 29 4.10 6.93 3.58
C ASP A 29 5.11 5.85 3.96
N ALA A 30 4.92 5.21 5.12
CA ALA A 30 5.78 4.15 5.60
C ALA A 30 5.74 2.90 4.69
N ALA A 31 4.57 2.54 4.15
CA ALA A 31 4.43 1.44 3.21
C ALA A 31 5.15 1.72 1.88
N ILE A 32 5.00 2.93 1.32
CA ILE A 32 5.66 3.32 0.07
C ILE A 32 7.17 3.49 0.27
N GLN A 33 7.63 3.91 1.45
CA GLN A 33 9.05 4.02 1.76
C GLN A 33 9.80 2.70 1.56
N VAL A 34 9.16 1.55 1.82
CA VAL A 34 9.75 0.22 1.57
C VAL A 34 10.17 0.03 0.10
N LEU A 35 9.46 0.64 -0.86
CA LEU A 35 9.83 0.58 -2.28
C LEU A 35 11.19 1.24 -2.55
N GLY A 36 11.49 2.32 -1.82
CA GLY A 36 12.73 3.09 -1.93
C GLY A 36 13.99 2.29 -1.58
N ASP A 37 13.85 1.22 -0.79
CA ASP A 37 14.96 0.32 -0.46
C ASP A 37 15.36 -0.60 -1.63
N PHE A 38 14.50 -0.74 -2.64
CA PHE A 38 14.74 -1.59 -3.81
C PHE A 38 15.11 -0.78 -5.04
N THR A 39 14.50 0.39 -5.21
CA THR A 39 14.74 1.26 -6.37
C THR A 39 14.54 2.72 -6.02
N PRO A 40 15.37 3.65 -6.55
CA PRO A 40 15.12 5.07 -6.42
C PRO A 40 14.04 5.57 -7.38
N VAL A 41 13.62 4.76 -8.36
CA VAL A 41 12.64 5.16 -9.39
C VAL A 41 11.24 4.75 -8.93
N VAL A 42 10.63 5.61 -8.10
CA VAL A 42 9.29 5.41 -7.54
C VAL A 42 8.40 6.60 -7.87
N GLU A 43 7.21 6.32 -8.39
CA GLU A 43 6.16 7.32 -8.67
C GLU A 43 4.93 7.01 -7.82
N ARG A 44 4.60 7.92 -6.89
CA ARG A 44 3.43 7.76 -6.02
C ARG A 44 2.17 8.29 -6.70
N ILE A 45 1.12 7.48 -6.70
CA ILE A 45 -0.19 7.81 -7.31
C ILE A 45 -1.21 8.19 -6.24
N SER A 46 -1.21 7.50 -5.11
CA SER A 46 -2.12 7.74 -4.00
C SER A 46 -1.43 7.48 -2.66
N ILE A 47 -2.22 7.49 -1.57
CA ILE A 47 -1.78 7.10 -0.24
C ILE A 47 -1.21 5.66 -0.24
N ASP A 48 -1.83 4.75 -0.98
CA ASP A 48 -1.60 3.29 -0.95
C ASP A 48 -1.13 2.70 -2.30
N GLU A 49 -0.92 3.54 -3.32
CA GLU A 49 -0.51 3.12 -4.66
C GLU A 49 0.72 3.89 -5.16
N ALA A 50 1.67 3.15 -5.73
CA ALA A 50 2.85 3.69 -6.40
C ALA A 50 3.35 2.72 -7.48
N PHE A 51 3.98 3.27 -8.53
CA PHE A 51 4.80 2.52 -9.48
C PHE A 51 6.26 2.52 -9.03
N ALA A 52 6.97 1.43 -9.29
CA ALA A 52 8.40 1.30 -9.01
C ALA A 52 9.08 0.58 -10.18
N ASP A 53 10.08 1.20 -10.81
CA ASP A 53 10.87 0.56 -11.86
C ASP A 53 12.01 -0.25 -11.22
N VAL A 54 11.99 -1.56 -11.44
CA VAL A 54 12.95 -2.52 -10.89
C VAL A 54 13.83 -3.17 -11.94
N ALA A 55 13.78 -2.72 -13.20
CA ALA A 55 14.53 -3.35 -14.30
C ALA A 55 16.04 -3.42 -14.00
N GLY A 56 16.60 -2.35 -13.43
CA GLY A 56 18.01 -2.27 -13.03
C GLY A 56 18.38 -2.99 -11.73
N CYS A 57 17.40 -3.53 -11.00
CA CYS A 57 17.58 -4.04 -9.64
C CYS A 57 17.59 -5.58 -9.57
N THR A 58 17.33 -6.25 -10.70
CA THR A 58 17.12 -7.69 -10.76
C THR A 58 18.33 -8.54 -10.36
N HIS A 59 19.54 -8.04 -10.57
CA HIS A 59 20.76 -8.72 -10.13
C HIS A 59 20.92 -8.73 -8.60
N LEU A 60 20.40 -7.72 -7.90
CA LEU A 60 20.52 -7.60 -6.44
C LEU A 60 19.38 -8.32 -5.71
N PHE A 61 18.17 -8.25 -6.26
CA PHE A 61 16.96 -8.66 -5.56
C PHE A 61 16.13 -9.73 -6.27
N GLY A 62 16.62 -10.24 -7.40
CA GLY A 62 15.96 -11.27 -8.19
C GLY A 62 14.91 -10.74 -9.19
N PRO A 63 14.16 -11.62 -9.86
CA PRO A 63 13.13 -11.25 -10.81
C PRO A 63 12.04 -10.34 -10.20
N PRO A 64 11.34 -9.52 -11.01
CA PRO A 64 10.33 -8.58 -10.51
C PRO A 64 9.25 -9.18 -9.59
N ALA A 65 8.83 -10.43 -9.85
CA ALA A 65 7.84 -11.12 -9.01
C ALA A 65 8.36 -11.44 -7.60
N GLU A 66 9.65 -11.74 -7.46
CA GLU A 66 10.30 -11.99 -6.17
C GLU A 66 10.50 -10.68 -5.40
N ILE A 67 10.88 -9.61 -6.10
CA ILE A 67 10.95 -8.25 -5.54
C ILE A 67 9.58 -7.86 -4.97
N ALA A 68 8.50 -7.99 -5.75
CA ALA A 68 7.14 -7.68 -5.31
C ALA A 68 6.71 -8.53 -4.11
N THR A 69 7.03 -9.83 -4.10
CA THR A 69 6.74 -10.73 -2.98
C THR A 69 7.48 -10.30 -1.72
N THR A 70 8.74 -9.90 -1.85
CA THR A 70 9.57 -9.43 -0.73
C THR A 70 9.05 -8.11 -0.18
N ILE A 71 8.71 -7.15 -1.04
CA ILE A 71 8.09 -5.87 -0.64
C ILE A 71 6.81 -6.14 0.15
N ARG A 72 5.89 -6.98 -0.37
CA ARG A 72 4.64 -7.33 0.34
C ARG A 72 4.90 -7.93 1.73
N ARG A 73 5.91 -8.80 1.85
CA ARG A 73 6.32 -9.38 3.13
C ARG A 73 6.86 -8.31 4.08
N ARG A 74 7.70 -7.39 3.59
CA ARG A 74 8.28 -6.30 4.38
C ARG A 74 7.23 -5.32 4.88
N VAL A 75 6.37 -4.83 3.99
CA VAL A 75 5.24 -3.96 4.37
C VAL A 75 4.40 -4.63 5.46
N ARG A 76 4.09 -5.93 5.34
CA ARG A 76 3.34 -6.64 6.37
C ARG A 76 4.08 -6.74 7.71
N ALA A 77 5.40 -6.88 7.70
CA ALA A 77 6.21 -7.06 8.91
C ALA A 77 6.53 -5.74 9.62
N GLU A 78 6.66 -4.64 8.88
CA GLU A 78 7.09 -3.32 9.39
C GLU A 78 5.91 -2.44 9.83
N GLN A 79 4.68 -2.76 9.39
CA GLN A 79 3.46 -2.01 9.73
C GLN A 79 2.69 -2.61 10.93
N VAL A 80 3.38 -3.38 11.79
CA VAL A 80 2.82 -3.93 13.05
C VAL A 80 3.09 -2.99 14.21
#